data_AF-A0A1S2GY67-F1
#
_entry.id   AF-A0A1S2GY67-F1
#
_cell.length_a   1.000
_cell.length_b   1.000
_cell.length_c   1.000
_cell.angle_alpha   90.00
_cell.angle_beta   90.00
_cell.angle_gamma   90.00
#
_symmetry.space_group_name_H-M   'P 1'
#
loop_
_entity.id
_entity.type
_entity.pdbx_description
1 polymer ?
#
loop_
_entity_poly.entity_id
_entity_poly.type
_entity_poly.pdbx_seq_one_letter_code
_entity_poly.pdbx_strand_id
1 'polypeptide(L)'
;MSDSVADAHQRARYWPIPVLRAVPAAVIALVITFSSNHAAGYGLLLFGVFAVVEGIVLGVGSATRLRDDPRSRRTALAQSVITVVAGIVAIACNGFGLTAFIAVLVVFAVLTGALELAQGLRARRRSPFARDWMTIGGLTLLLAVAFLVTPPDYSQQLGGIERVSGTLDASVVLVGLLGAYFAIAAVFHVIAGLSHKWGTVAPAPSPDGAPHA
;
A
#
# COMPACT_ATOMS: atom_id res chain seq x y z
N MET A 1 -8.36 -24.19 21.17
CA MET A 1 -9.52 -23.30 21.39
C MET A 1 -9.12 -21.94 21.96
N SER A 2 -8.04 -21.84 22.77
CA SER A 2 -7.48 -20.55 23.23
C SER A 2 -7.01 -19.65 22.08
N ASP A 3 -6.28 -20.22 21.13
CA ASP A 3 -5.60 -19.45 20.08
C ASP A 3 -6.58 -18.85 19.07
N SER A 4 -7.67 -19.56 18.77
CA SER A 4 -8.73 -19.06 17.89
C SER A 4 -9.49 -17.87 18.48
N VAL A 5 -9.69 -17.85 19.81
CA VAL A 5 -10.35 -16.74 20.51
C VAL A 5 -9.42 -15.53 20.59
N ALA A 6 -8.14 -15.75 20.87
CA ALA A 6 -7.13 -14.68 20.87
C ALA A 6 -6.98 -14.03 19.47
N ASP A 7 -6.93 -14.85 18.42
CA ASP A 7 -6.86 -14.39 17.03
C ASP A 7 -8.10 -13.58 16.63
N ALA A 8 -9.30 -14.01 17.05
CA ALA A 8 -10.54 -13.29 16.77
C ALA A 8 -10.54 -11.89 17.42
N HIS A 9 -10.08 -11.78 18.67
CA HIS A 9 -9.95 -10.51 19.37
C HIS A 9 -8.92 -9.58 18.70
N GLN A 10 -7.80 -10.15 18.26
CA GLN A 10 -6.76 -9.39 17.56
C GLN A 10 -7.28 -8.85 16.21
N ARG A 11 -8.01 -9.67 15.44
CA ARG A 11 -8.67 -9.26 14.18
C ARG A 11 -9.70 -8.16 14.41
N ALA A 12 -10.53 -8.29 15.45
CA ALA A 12 -11.55 -7.29 15.80
C ALA A 12 -10.95 -5.92 16.19
N ARG A 13 -9.73 -5.88 16.72
CA ARG A 13 -9.02 -4.62 17.01
C ARG A 13 -8.31 -4.05 15.79
N TYR A 14 -7.78 -4.92 14.92
CA TYR A 14 -6.91 -4.53 13.81
C TYR A 14 -7.66 -4.17 12.52
N TRP A 15 -8.87 -4.70 12.28
CA TRP A 15 -9.61 -4.52 11.03
C TRP A 15 -9.78 -3.07 10.53
N PRO A 16 -9.87 -2.02 11.37
CA PRO A 16 -10.00 -0.65 10.86
C PRO A 16 -8.71 -0.14 10.21
N ILE A 17 -7.54 -0.66 10.59
CA ILE A 17 -6.25 -0.13 10.11
C ILE A 17 -6.13 -0.29 8.59
N PRO A 18 -6.31 -1.48 7.97
CA PRO A 18 -6.28 -1.60 6.52
C PRO A 18 -7.30 -0.68 5.84
N VAL A 19 -8.54 -0.60 6.32
CA VAL A 19 -9.56 0.27 5.72
C VAL A 19 -9.14 1.74 5.74
N LEU A 20 -8.57 2.21 6.85
CA LEU A 20 -8.08 3.59 6.95
C LEU A 20 -6.90 3.87 6.02
N ARG A 21 -6.01 2.89 5.80
CA ARG A 21 -4.92 2.97 4.81
C ARG A 21 -5.42 2.97 3.37
N ALA A 22 -6.55 2.31 3.11
CA ALA A 22 -7.14 2.26 1.77
C ALA A 22 -7.68 3.61 1.30
N VAL A 23 -8.22 4.43 2.20
CA VAL A 23 -8.84 5.73 1.86
C VAL A 23 -7.85 6.68 1.16
N PRO A 24 -6.68 7.02 1.73
CA PRO A 24 -5.73 7.90 1.05
C PRO A 24 -5.20 7.29 -0.26
N ALA A 25 -4.98 5.97 -0.31
CA ALA A 25 -4.57 5.30 -1.53
C ALA A 25 -5.64 5.42 -2.63
N ALA A 26 -6.91 5.17 -2.32
CA ALA A 26 -8.01 5.28 -3.26
C ALA A 26 -8.18 6.71 -3.79
N VAL A 27 -8.11 7.71 -2.90
CA VAL A 27 -8.21 9.12 -3.29
C VAL A 27 -7.11 9.48 -4.28
N ILE A 28 -5.86 9.13 -3.98
CA ILE A 28 -4.72 9.48 -4.85
C ILE A 28 -4.74 8.70 -6.15
N ALA A 29 -5.15 7.42 -6.13
CA ALA A 29 -5.35 6.63 -7.32
C ALA A 29 -6.38 7.27 -8.26
N LEU A 30 -7.52 7.71 -7.73
CA LEU A 30 -8.57 8.39 -8.51
C LEU A 30 -8.06 9.72 -9.08
N VAL A 31 -7.37 10.52 -8.26
CA VAL A 31 -6.79 11.80 -8.71
C VAL A 31 -5.81 11.58 -9.85
N ILE A 32 -4.91 10.60 -9.75
CA ILE A 32 -3.95 10.28 -10.83
C ILE A 32 -4.69 9.80 -12.08
N THR A 33 -5.62 8.86 -11.92
CA THR A 33 -6.32 8.21 -13.06
C THR A 33 -7.12 9.19 -13.90
N PHE A 34 -7.71 10.21 -13.29
CA PHE A 34 -8.55 11.19 -13.98
C PHE A 34 -7.85 12.55 -14.21
N SER A 35 -6.58 12.68 -13.82
CA SER A 35 -5.78 13.87 -14.11
C SER A 35 -5.17 13.78 -15.50
N SER A 36 -5.19 14.86 -16.27
CA SER A 36 -4.38 14.98 -17.49
C SER A 36 -2.92 15.31 -17.20
N ASN A 37 -2.64 15.90 -16.04
CA ASN A 37 -1.29 16.26 -15.62
C ASN A 37 -0.56 15.04 -15.04
N HIS A 38 0.53 14.65 -15.68
CA HIS A 38 1.40 13.56 -15.25
C HIS A 38 2.86 14.00 -15.09
N ALA A 39 3.10 15.29 -14.91
CA ALA A 39 4.44 15.78 -14.65
C ALA A 39 5.05 15.12 -13.41
N ALA A 40 6.35 14.85 -13.42
CA ALA A 40 7.05 14.21 -12.30
C ALA A 40 6.86 14.97 -10.97
N GLY A 41 6.84 16.30 -11.00
CA GLY A 41 6.53 17.13 -9.82
C GLY A 41 5.12 16.91 -9.29
N TYR A 42 4.13 16.69 -10.17
CA TYR A 42 2.76 16.39 -9.76
C TYR A 42 2.67 15.02 -9.07
N GLY A 43 3.31 13.99 -9.66
CA GLY A 43 3.40 12.66 -9.04
C GLY A 43 4.09 12.69 -7.67
N LEU A 44 5.19 13.42 -7.56
CA LEU A 44 5.94 13.54 -6.31
C LEU A 44 5.14 14.28 -5.22
N LEU A 45 4.39 15.33 -5.58
CA LEU A 45 3.50 16.02 -4.65
C LEU A 45 2.40 15.09 -4.13
N LEU A 46 1.72 14.38 -5.03
CA LEU A 46 0.65 13.44 -4.64
C LEU A 46 1.18 12.30 -3.78
N PHE A 47 2.33 11.73 -4.12
CA PHE A 47 3.03 10.76 -3.28
C PHE A 47 3.37 11.36 -1.91
N GLY A 48 3.87 12.59 -1.86
CA GLY A 48 4.22 13.28 -0.63
C GLY A 48 3.03 13.43 0.32
N VAL A 49 1.91 13.93 -0.19
CA VAL A 49 0.65 14.06 0.57
C VAL A 49 0.15 12.70 1.03
N PHE A 50 0.14 11.70 0.13
CA PHE A 50 -0.22 10.32 0.48
C PHE A 50 0.64 9.81 1.64
N ALA A 51 1.96 9.88 1.52
CA ALA A 51 2.90 9.27 2.44
C ALA A 51 2.85 9.92 3.83
N VAL A 52 2.61 11.24 3.92
CA VAL A 52 2.37 11.88 5.21
C VAL A 52 1.09 11.35 5.87
N VAL A 53 -0.03 11.32 5.14
CA VAL A 53 -1.32 10.85 5.67
C VAL A 53 -1.25 9.37 6.06
N GLU A 54 -0.74 8.53 5.17
CA GLU A 54 -0.55 7.09 5.37
C GLU A 54 0.35 6.80 6.57
N GLY A 55 1.46 7.53 6.69
CA GLY A 55 2.38 7.41 7.81
C GLY A 55 1.70 7.76 9.14
N ILE A 56 0.89 8.82 9.19
CA ILE A 56 0.11 9.18 10.38
C ILE A 56 -0.95 8.12 10.70
N VAL A 57 -1.70 7.65 9.70
CA VAL A 57 -2.72 6.60 9.86
C VAL A 57 -2.10 5.33 10.44
N LEU A 58 -0.98 4.87 9.88
CA LEU A 58 -0.27 3.69 10.36
C LEU A 58 0.28 3.90 11.77
N GLY A 59 0.84 5.07 12.07
CA GLY A 59 1.40 5.40 13.38
C GLY A 59 0.33 5.42 14.48
N VAL A 60 -0.75 6.16 14.28
CA VAL A 60 -1.87 6.25 15.22
C VAL A 60 -2.58 4.90 15.36
N GLY A 61 -2.84 4.22 14.24
CA GLY A 61 -3.46 2.90 14.23
C GLY A 61 -2.64 1.88 15.01
N SER A 62 -1.32 1.81 14.75
CA SER A 62 -0.44 0.87 15.43
C SER A 62 -0.26 1.17 16.92
N ALA A 63 -0.15 2.44 17.31
CA ALA A 63 -0.03 2.84 18.71
C ALA A 63 -1.29 2.50 19.53
N THR A 64 -2.48 2.58 18.92
CA THR A 64 -3.76 2.38 19.61
C THR A 64 -4.28 0.95 19.55
N ARG A 65 -4.00 0.18 18.48
CA ARG A 65 -4.62 -1.14 18.23
C ARG A 65 -3.68 -2.34 18.33
N LEU A 66 -2.36 -2.17 18.24
CA LEU A 66 -1.37 -3.26 18.38
C LEU A 66 -0.72 -3.30 19.78
N ARG A 67 -1.50 -3.08 20.83
CA ARG A 67 -0.97 -3.06 22.21
C ARG A 67 -0.45 -4.43 22.66
N ASP A 68 -1.13 -5.49 22.21
CA ASP A 68 -0.87 -6.88 22.62
C ASP A 68 0.25 -7.55 21.79
N ASP A 69 0.74 -6.90 20.73
CA ASP A 69 1.86 -7.38 19.90
C ASP A 69 2.96 -6.28 19.78
N PRO A 70 3.86 -6.19 20.77
CA PRO A 70 4.86 -5.11 20.84
C PRO A 70 5.89 -5.18 19.70
N ARG A 71 6.15 -6.37 19.15
CA ARG A 71 7.11 -6.53 18.04
C ARG A 71 6.53 -5.96 16.75
N SER A 72 5.31 -6.37 16.40
CA SER A 72 4.62 -5.83 15.21
C SER A 72 4.36 -4.33 15.36
N ARG A 73 4.03 -3.86 16.56
CA ARG A 73 3.89 -2.43 16.85
C ARG A 73 5.19 -1.66 16.59
N ARG A 74 6.34 -2.14 17.06
CA ARG A 74 7.62 -1.45 16.86
C ARG A 74 7.96 -1.32 15.37
N THR A 75 7.74 -2.38 14.59
CA THR A 75 8.00 -2.34 13.15
C THR A 75 7.03 -1.39 12.43
N ALA A 76 5.74 -1.43 12.77
CA ALA A 76 4.74 -0.53 12.19
C ALA A 76 5.02 0.95 12.52
N LEU A 77 5.49 1.25 13.74
CA LEU A 77 5.92 2.60 14.12
C LEU A 77 7.17 3.04 13.36
N ALA A 78 8.16 2.17 13.19
CA ALA A 78 9.34 2.48 12.39
C ALA A 78 8.97 2.76 10.93
N GLN A 79 8.09 1.95 10.36
CA GLN A 79 7.55 2.16 9.01
C GLN A 79 6.77 3.47 8.92
N SER A 80 5.91 3.78 9.90
CA SER A 80 5.19 5.05 9.97
C SER A 80 6.14 6.26 9.89
N VAL A 81 7.23 6.24 10.67
CA VAL A 81 8.24 7.31 10.62
C VAL A 81 8.90 7.39 9.24
N ILE A 82 9.33 6.26 8.67
CA ILE A 82 9.94 6.22 7.33
C ILE A 82 8.99 6.78 6.28
N THR A 83 7.71 6.42 6.33
CA THR A 83 6.68 6.87 5.37
C THR A 83 6.41 8.38 5.52
N VAL A 84 6.30 8.91 6.74
CA VAL A 84 6.17 10.36 6.95
C VAL A 84 7.41 11.11 6.45
N VAL A 85 8.61 10.63 6.76
CA VAL A 85 9.87 11.25 6.31
C VAL A 85 9.97 11.23 4.79
N ALA A 86 9.63 10.11 4.14
CA ALA A 86 9.58 10.01 2.69
C ALA A 86 8.60 11.02 2.09
N GLY A 87 7.44 11.22 2.73
CA GLY A 87 6.47 12.22 2.30
C GLY A 87 6.97 13.66 2.41
N ILE A 88 7.64 14.00 3.51
CA ILE A 88 8.27 15.31 3.70
C ILE A 88 9.38 15.53 2.67
N VAL A 89 10.24 14.53 2.46
CA VAL A 89 11.32 14.58 1.46
C VAL A 89 10.73 14.75 0.06
N ALA A 90 9.65 14.05 -0.28
CA ALA A 90 8.98 14.20 -1.56
C ALA A 90 8.49 15.63 -1.80
N ILE A 91 7.83 16.23 -0.81
CA ILE A 91 7.34 17.61 -0.90
C ILE A 91 8.53 18.59 -0.99
N ALA A 92 9.57 18.40 -0.19
CA ALA A 92 10.75 19.25 -0.20
C ALA A 92 11.54 19.15 -1.51
N CYS A 93 11.53 17.98 -2.15
CA CYS A 93 12.17 17.74 -3.43
C CYS A 93 11.30 18.08 -4.65
N ASN A 94 10.10 18.64 -4.43
CA ASN A 94 9.21 19.04 -5.50
C ASN A 94 9.86 20.16 -6.33
N GLY A 95 10.11 19.89 -7.61
CA GLY A 95 10.82 20.80 -8.52
C GLY A 95 12.19 20.31 -8.98
N PHE A 96 12.76 19.28 -8.36
CA PHE A 96 14.00 18.63 -8.84
C PHE A 96 13.79 17.64 -10.00
N GLY A 97 12.58 17.64 -10.59
CA GLY A 97 12.28 16.88 -11.81
C GLY A 97 12.17 15.36 -11.63
N LEU A 98 12.33 14.65 -12.74
CA LEU A 98 12.11 13.21 -12.86
C LEU A 98 13.04 12.37 -11.96
N THR A 99 14.32 12.75 -11.87
CA THR A 99 15.31 12.02 -11.07
C THR A 99 14.95 11.97 -9.60
N ALA A 100 14.48 13.10 -9.04
CA ALA A 100 14.04 13.15 -7.65
C ALA A 100 12.77 12.30 -7.45
N PHE A 101 11.84 12.31 -8.40
CA PHE A 101 10.65 11.48 -8.36
C PHE A 101 11.01 9.98 -8.29
N ILE A 102 11.88 9.51 -9.19
CA ILE A 102 12.35 8.12 -9.20
C ILE A 102 13.07 7.78 -7.89
N ALA A 103 14.05 8.60 -7.49
CA ALA A 103 14.90 8.30 -6.34
C ALA A 103 14.09 8.21 -5.04
N VAL A 104 13.21 9.19 -4.78
CA VAL A 104 12.40 9.22 -3.55
C VAL A 104 11.45 8.03 -3.51
N LEU A 105 10.75 7.73 -4.61
CA LEU A 105 9.79 6.62 -4.68
C LEU A 105 10.48 5.26 -4.54
N VAL A 106 11.62 5.06 -5.20
CA VAL A 106 12.38 3.80 -5.10
C VAL A 106 12.92 3.59 -3.70
N VAL A 107 13.52 4.61 -3.08
CA VAL A 107 14.03 4.51 -1.69
C VAL A 107 12.88 4.20 -0.73
N PHE A 108 11.76 4.93 -0.84
CA PHE A 108 10.56 4.65 -0.06
C PHE A 108 10.09 3.20 -0.25
N ALA A 109 9.92 2.78 -1.50
CA ALA A 109 9.33 1.49 -1.84
C ALA A 109 10.23 0.32 -1.42
N VAL A 110 11.55 0.47 -1.54
CA VAL A 110 12.51 -0.52 -1.04
C VAL A 110 12.46 -0.61 0.48
N LEU A 111 12.53 0.53 1.20
CA LEU A 111 12.57 0.53 2.65
C LEU A 111 11.27 -0.02 3.25
N THR A 112 10.13 0.51 2.82
CA THR A 112 8.82 0.11 3.36
C THR A 112 8.41 -1.27 2.89
N GLY A 113 8.63 -1.60 1.61
CA GLY A 113 8.34 -2.92 1.06
C GLY A 113 9.17 -4.02 1.72
N ALA A 114 10.48 -3.79 1.93
CA ALA A 114 11.34 -4.76 2.62
C ALA A 114 10.95 -4.93 4.10
N LEU A 115 10.58 -3.85 4.79
CA LEU A 115 10.13 -3.91 6.18
C LEU A 115 8.81 -4.71 6.32
N GLU A 116 7.80 -4.41 5.48
CA GLU A 116 6.51 -5.12 5.48
C GLU A 116 6.64 -6.58 5.06
N LEU A 117 7.50 -6.87 4.07
CA LEU A 117 7.77 -8.24 3.66
C LEU A 117 8.50 -9.01 4.77
N ALA A 118 9.54 -8.42 5.37
CA ALA A 118 10.32 -9.06 6.43
C ALA A 118 9.49 -9.30 7.70
N GLN A 119 8.60 -8.37 8.10
CA GLN A 119 7.68 -8.61 9.22
C GLN A 119 6.72 -9.75 8.92
N GLY A 120 6.17 -9.80 7.70
CA GLY A 120 5.28 -10.87 7.25
C GLY A 120 5.96 -12.23 7.27
N LEU A 121 7.18 -12.34 6.72
CA LEU A 121 7.96 -13.58 6.75
C LEU A 121 8.26 -14.03 8.18
N ARG A 122 8.72 -13.10 9.04
CA ARG A 122 9.03 -13.40 10.44
C ARG A 122 7.79 -13.83 11.21
N ALA A 123 6.61 -13.35 10.86
CA ALA A 123 5.35 -13.63 11.55
C ALA A 123 4.48 -14.72 10.88
N ARG A 124 4.94 -15.34 9.78
CA ARG A 124 4.16 -16.25 8.91
C ARG A 124 3.39 -17.38 9.60
N ARG A 125 3.85 -17.84 10.77
CA ARG A 125 3.22 -18.90 11.57
C ARG A 125 2.71 -18.42 12.94
N ARG A 126 2.82 -17.13 13.23
CA ARG A 126 2.54 -16.55 14.55
C ARG A 126 1.53 -15.41 14.53
N SER A 127 1.20 -14.88 13.35
CA SER A 127 0.24 -13.80 13.21
C SER A 127 -0.77 -14.10 12.11
N PRO A 128 -2.07 -13.84 12.35
CA PRO A 128 -3.09 -13.95 11.32
C PRO A 128 -2.92 -12.93 10.18
N PHE A 129 -2.13 -11.87 10.39
CA PHE A 129 -1.93 -10.75 9.44
C PHE A 129 -0.70 -10.93 8.54
N ALA A 130 0.09 -11.98 8.77
CA ALA A 130 1.38 -12.14 8.11
C ALA A 130 1.26 -12.18 6.58
N ARG A 131 0.22 -12.83 6.05
CA ARG A 131 -0.04 -12.88 4.61
C ARG A 131 -0.26 -11.50 4.04
N ASP A 132 -1.03 -10.66 4.73
CA ASP A 132 -1.35 -9.34 4.21
C ASP A 132 -0.12 -8.45 4.16
N TRP A 133 0.71 -8.49 5.21
CA TRP A 133 1.99 -7.77 5.23
C TRP A 133 2.95 -8.25 4.14
N MET A 134 3.02 -9.56 3.88
CA MET A 134 3.83 -10.08 2.78
C MET A 134 3.34 -9.60 1.43
N THR A 135 2.02 -9.60 1.20
CA THR A 135 1.42 -9.16 -0.07
C THR A 135 1.67 -7.67 -0.31
N ILE A 136 1.37 -6.80 0.66
CA ILE A 136 1.56 -5.36 0.48
C ILE A 136 3.04 -4.98 0.39
N GLY A 137 3.91 -5.64 1.16
CA GLY A 137 5.36 -5.46 1.07
C GLY A 137 5.92 -5.90 -0.29
N GLY A 138 5.44 -7.04 -0.80
CA GLY A 138 5.78 -7.54 -2.14
C GLY A 138 5.31 -6.62 -3.26
N LEU A 139 4.07 -6.12 -3.20
CA LEU A 139 3.55 -5.14 -4.16
C LEU A 139 4.35 -3.84 -4.15
N THR A 140 4.77 -3.39 -2.97
CA THR A 140 5.57 -2.17 -2.81
C THR A 140 6.99 -2.36 -3.37
N LEU A 141 7.61 -3.53 -3.17
CA LEU A 141 8.88 -3.85 -3.84
C LEU A 141 8.72 -3.96 -5.36
N LEU A 142 7.60 -4.50 -5.85
CA LEU A 142 7.31 -4.58 -7.27
C LEU A 142 7.17 -3.18 -7.89
N LEU A 143 6.60 -2.21 -7.17
CA LEU A 143 6.60 -0.80 -7.57
C LEU A 143 8.04 -0.27 -7.76
N ALA A 144 8.95 -0.56 -6.82
CA ALA A 144 10.35 -0.14 -6.94
C ALA A 144 11.00 -0.72 -8.20
N VAL A 145 10.77 -2.00 -8.49
CA VAL A 145 11.27 -2.66 -9.71
C VAL A 145 10.68 -2.01 -10.97
N ALA A 146 9.38 -1.74 -11.00
CA ALA A 146 8.72 -1.10 -12.13
C ALA A 146 9.31 0.31 -12.40
N PHE A 147 9.61 1.06 -11.36
CA PHE A 147 10.26 2.37 -11.46
C PHE A 147 11.69 2.26 -12.02
N LEU A 148 12.47 1.28 -11.56
CA LEU A 148 13.86 1.08 -11.98
C LEU A 148 14.00 0.53 -13.40
N VAL A 149 13.03 -0.25 -13.87
CA VAL A 149 13.04 -0.82 -15.23
C VAL A 149 12.57 0.19 -16.27
N THR A 150 11.84 1.24 -15.86
CA THR A 150 11.39 2.30 -16.77
C THR A 150 12.57 3.20 -17.15
N PRO A 151 12.96 3.30 -18.44
CA PRO A 151 14.05 4.16 -18.85
C PRO A 151 13.71 5.65 -18.62
N PRO A 152 14.58 6.44 -17.97
CA PRO A 152 14.28 7.83 -17.66
C PRO A 152 14.24 8.74 -18.90
N ASP A 153 14.83 8.31 -20.01
CA ASP A 153 14.82 8.96 -21.32
C ASP A 153 13.70 8.44 -22.24
N TYR A 154 12.82 7.58 -21.75
CA TYR A 154 11.68 7.06 -22.51
C TYR A 154 10.78 8.21 -22.98
N SER A 155 10.55 8.28 -24.30
CA SER A 155 9.70 9.26 -24.94
C SER A 155 9.19 8.71 -26.27
N GLN A 156 7.89 8.45 -26.35
CA GLN A 156 7.23 7.95 -27.55
C GLN A 156 6.16 8.94 -28.01
N GLN A 157 6.28 9.48 -29.22
CA GLN A 157 5.24 10.34 -29.79
C GLN A 157 3.96 9.52 -30.03
N LEU A 158 2.83 10.05 -29.55
CA LEU A 158 1.51 9.51 -29.86
C LEU A 158 1.16 9.86 -31.31
N GLY A 159 0.48 8.93 -31.99
CA GLY A 159 0.14 9.03 -33.40
C GLY A 159 -0.68 7.84 -33.86
N GLY A 160 -0.66 7.55 -35.16
CA GLY A 160 -1.41 6.45 -35.78
C GLY A 160 -2.61 6.91 -36.60
N ILE A 161 -3.48 5.97 -36.96
CA ILE A 161 -4.64 6.20 -37.86
C ILE A 161 -5.60 7.24 -37.25
N GLU A 162 -5.71 7.24 -35.92
CA GLU A 162 -6.59 8.12 -35.13
C GLU A 162 -6.00 9.53 -34.90
N ARG A 163 -4.75 9.80 -35.33
CA ARG A 163 -4.06 11.11 -35.24
C ARG A 163 -4.11 11.77 -33.85
N VAL A 164 -3.99 10.98 -32.79
CA VAL A 164 -3.92 11.50 -31.42
C VAL A 164 -2.62 12.28 -31.23
N SER A 165 -2.72 13.54 -30.81
CA SER A 165 -1.57 14.39 -30.50
C SER A 165 -1.10 14.16 -29.05
N GLY A 166 0.21 14.05 -28.85
CA GLY A 166 0.82 13.93 -27.52
C GLY A 166 2.16 13.22 -27.52
N THR A 167 2.78 13.10 -26.35
CA THR A 167 3.96 12.24 -26.14
C THR A 167 3.76 11.43 -24.86
N LEU A 168 3.99 10.13 -24.94
CA LEU A 168 4.08 9.25 -23.78
C LEU A 168 5.53 9.24 -23.32
N ASP A 169 5.84 10.04 -22.31
CA ASP A 169 7.17 10.11 -21.73
C ASP A 169 7.28 9.28 -20.43
N ALA A 170 8.50 9.15 -19.92
CA ALA A 170 8.78 8.44 -18.67
C ALA A 170 7.96 8.98 -17.48
N SER A 171 7.67 10.29 -17.44
CA SER A 171 6.89 10.88 -16.36
C SER A 171 5.44 10.39 -16.39
N VAL A 172 4.82 10.35 -17.58
CA VAL A 172 3.47 9.80 -17.78
C VAL A 172 3.41 8.35 -17.32
N VAL A 173 4.37 7.52 -17.74
CA VAL A 173 4.44 6.10 -17.36
C VAL A 173 4.57 5.93 -15.85
N LEU A 174 5.52 6.63 -15.21
CA LEU A 174 5.80 6.46 -13.78
C LEU A 174 4.69 7.00 -12.89
N VAL A 175 4.06 8.13 -13.25
CA VAL A 175 2.89 8.64 -12.52
C VAL A 175 1.71 7.68 -12.69
N GLY A 176 1.50 7.13 -13.89
CA GLY A 176 0.50 6.09 -14.12
C GLY A 176 0.74 4.82 -13.28
N LEU A 177 2.00 4.34 -13.21
CA LEU A 177 2.39 3.20 -12.37
C LEU A 177 2.15 3.46 -10.89
N LEU A 178 2.44 4.67 -10.41
CA LEU A 178 2.13 5.09 -9.04
C LEU A 178 0.62 5.03 -8.77
N GLY A 179 -0.20 5.55 -9.69
CA GLY A 179 -1.66 5.47 -9.61
C GLY A 179 -2.17 4.03 -9.59
N ALA A 180 -1.65 3.18 -10.47
CA ALA A 180 -1.99 1.75 -10.52
C ALA A 180 -1.63 1.03 -9.22
N TYR A 181 -0.45 1.29 -8.65
CA TYR A 181 -0.06 0.76 -7.34
C TYR A 181 -1.05 1.17 -6.25
N PHE A 182 -1.41 2.46 -6.18
CA PHE A 182 -2.37 2.92 -5.18
C PHE A 182 -3.77 2.33 -5.36
N ALA A 183 -4.22 2.14 -6.59
CA ALA A 183 -5.49 1.47 -6.86
C ALA A 183 -5.48 0.02 -6.33
N ILE A 184 -4.41 -0.73 -6.64
CA ILE A 184 -4.25 -2.11 -6.18
C ILE A 184 -4.14 -2.16 -4.65
N ALA A 185 -3.31 -1.31 -4.05
CA ALA A 185 -3.13 -1.23 -2.60
C ALA A 185 -4.43 -0.87 -1.87
N ALA A 186 -5.22 0.07 -2.41
CA ALA A 186 -6.51 0.45 -1.86
C ALA A 186 -7.49 -0.73 -1.84
N VAL A 187 -7.67 -1.39 -3.00
CA VAL A 187 -8.56 -2.56 -3.11
C VAL A 187 -8.10 -3.67 -2.16
N PHE A 188 -6.80 -3.96 -2.14
CA PHE A 188 -6.22 -4.96 -1.25
C PHE A 188 -6.51 -4.64 0.22
N HIS A 189 -6.29 -3.40 0.65
CA HIS A 189 -6.51 -2.97 2.02
C HIS A 189 -7.99 -2.98 2.43
N VAL A 190 -8.91 -2.62 1.53
CA VAL A 190 -10.36 -2.77 1.78
C VAL A 190 -10.70 -4.24 2.01
N ILE A 191 -10.25 -5.13 1.12
CA ILE A 191 -10.51 -6.57 1.22
C ILE A 191 -9.93 -7.13 2.52
N ALA A 192 -8.68 -6.79 2.86
CA ALA A 192 -8.03 -7.24 4.07
C ALA A 192 -8.77 -6.78 5.33
N GLY A 193 -9.15 -5.49 5.39
CA GLY A 193 -9.91 -4.92 6.50
C GLY A 193 -11.27 -5.59 6.70
N LEU A 194 -12.04 -5.74 5.63
CA LEU A 194 -13.34 -6.41 5.68
C LEU A 194 -13.22 -7.91 6.01
N SER A 195 -12.19 -8.56 5.50
CA SER A 195 -11.88 -9.96 5.80
C SER A 195 -11.51 -10.17 7.28
N HIS A 196 -10.83 -9.21 7.91
CA HIS A 196 -10.60 -9.24 9.36
C HIS A 196 -11.87 -8.99 10.17
N LYS A 197 -12.75 -8.09 9.71
CA LYS A 197 -14.02 -7.80 10.37
C LYS A 197 -14.98 -9.00 10.36
N TRP A 198 -15.04 -9.75 9.26
CA TRP A 198 -15.99 -10.86 9.10
C TRP A 198 -15.39 -12.25 9.34
N GLY A 199 -14.05 -12.39 9.31
CA GLY A 199 -13.37 -13.64 9.63
C GLY A 199 -13.47 -14.08 11.10
N THR A 200 -14.25 -13.37 11.93
CA THR A 200 -14.55 -13.73 13.32
C THR A 200 -15.87 -14.50 13.47
N VAL A 201 -16.65 -14.70 12.39
CA VAL A 201 -17.92 -15.43 12.42
C VAL A 201 -17.65 -16.93 12.28
N ALA A 202 -18.04 -17.73 13.28
CA ALA A 202 -17.95 -19.19 13.19
C ALA A 202 -18.88 -19.72 12.09
N PRO A 203 -18.49 -20.76 11.32
CA PRO A 203 -19.39 -21.41 10.38
C PRO A 203 -20.66 -21.87 11.10
N ALA A 204 -21.83 -21.62 10.50
CA ALA A 204 -23.07 -22.21 10.99
C ALA A 204 -22.93 -23.74 11.02
N PRO A 205 -23.40 -24.43 12.06
CA PRO A 205 -23.36 -25.89 12.09
C PRO A 205 -24.08 -26.44 10.86
N SER A 206 -23.44 -27.37 10.15
CA SER A 206 -24.12 -28.16 9.12
C SER A 206 -25.34 -28.84 9.74
N PRO A 207 -26.51 -28.81 9.09
CA PRO A 207 -27.66 -29.58 9.54
C PRO A 207 -27.41 -31.07 9.27
N ASP A 208 -26.58 -31.71 10.09
CA ASP A 208 -26.42 -33.16 10.09
C ASP A 208 -27.59 -33.78 10.86
N GLY A 209 -28.62 -34.16 10.11
CA GLY A 209 -29.82 -34.83 10.63
C GLY A 209 -30.44 -35.83 9.67
N ALA A 210 -29.73 -36.28 8.63
CA ALA A 210 -30.21 -37.39 7.80
C ALA A 210 -29.63 -38.71 8.35
N PRO A 211 -30.43 -39.58 8.99
CA PRO A 211 -29.97 -40.93 9.29
C PRO A 211 -29.65 -41.64 7.98
N HIS A 212 -28.47 -42.25 7.90
CA HIS A 212 -28.15 -43.21 6.86
C HIS A 212 -29.16 -44.36 6.95
N ALA A 213 -30.00 -44.49 5.92
CA ALA A 213 -30.84 -45.66 5.66
C ALA A 213 -30.26 -46.43 4.48
#